data_AF-A0A397FF37-F1
#
_entry.id   AF-A0A397FF37-F1
#
_cell.length_a   1.000
_cell.length_b   1.000
_cell.length_c   1.000
_cell.angle_alpha   90.00
_cell.angle_beta   90.00
_cell.angle_gamma   90.00
#
_symmetry.space_group_name_H-M   'P 1'
#
loop_
_entity.id
_entity.type
_entity.pdbx_description
1 polymer ?
#
loop_
_entity_poly.entity_id
_entity_poly.type
_entity_poly.pdbx_seq_one_letter_code
_entity_poly.pdbx_strand_id
1 'polypeptide(L)'
;MRDIRQLDQAYAESTDASLVIRQHAILVNVGTHFPAPRHHLMTLEFTPLMLDPIRAVILRNQFIVLLGTTNTVDSLMDQLQQRVQAYLRESPGTAFEFTALEGLLSTITSWLAMKCAGLKPTVETSLASFARAERPRDEFEQVRNVQTAVTALHVQVSGIRGMLMTLLDDEADLCMMHLTKLAQSLDQQVVDLDEVESVLETNLQDVFGTLASISMLLSKIDNTQRMVDLAWTSKRNYLLVVDMSLKFMFLGVLVTHLWTGMFGQNLESHVKEDGMWFAATFGGCSIWIVGFYVVVYVYFKSKNIALSWRKPGFVPPED
;
A
#
# COMPACT_ATOMS: atom_id res chain seq x y z
N MET A 1 -21.43 -7.97 -34.20
CA MET A 1 -20.71 -9.17 -33.74
C MET A 1 -19.54 -8.90 -32.78
N ARG A 2 -18.98 -7.68 -32.71
CA ARG A 2 -17.90 -7.34 -31.77
C ARG A 2 -18.38 -7.17 -30.31
N ASP A 3 -19.60 -6.68 -30.11
CA ASP A 3 -20.15 -6.43 -28.75
C ASP A 3 -20.66 -7.69 -28.04
N ILE A 4 -21.13 -8.71 -28.77
CA ILE A 4 -21.50 -10.02 -28.19
C ILE A 4 -20.27 -10.72 -27.57
N ARG A 5 -19.05 -10.41 -28.05
CA ARG A 5 -17.81 -10.95 -27.49
C ARG A 5 -17.49 -10.40 -26.10
N GLN A 6 -18.02 -9.23 -25.70
CA GLN A 6 -17.86 -8.72 -24.33
C GLN A 6 -18.68 -9.53 -23.30
N LEU A 7 -19.68 -10.26 -23.77
CA LEU A 7 -20.51 -11.16 -22.96
C LEU A 7 -19.95 -12.60 -22.94
N ASP A 8 -19.02 -12.93 -23.83
CA ASP A 8 -18.47 -14.27 -23.99
C ASP A 8 -17.39 -14.57 -22.93
N GLN A 9 -17.39 -15.80 -22.41
CA GLN A 9 -16.52 -16.25 -21.32
C GLN A 9 -15.03 -16.20 -21.70
N ALA A 10 -14.71 -16.27 -23.00
CA ALA A 10 -13.34 -16.25 -23.53
C ALA A 10 -12.67 -14.86 -23.57
N TYR A 11 -13.44 -13.77 -23.47
CA TYR A 11 -12.90 -12.39 -23.33
C TYR A 11 -12.86 -11.93 -21.86
N ALA A 12 -13.08 -12.84 -20.91
CA ALA A 12 -12.89 -12.60 -19.48
C ALA A 12 -11.45 -12.16 -19.10
N GLU A 13 -10.50 -12.18 -20.04
CA GLU A 13 -9.11 -11.79 -19.82
C GLU A 13 -8.83 -10.28 -19.98
N SER A 14 -9.73 -9.49 -20.60
CA SER A 14 -9.59 -8.02 -20.67
C SER A 14 -10.68 -7.32 -19.84
N THR A 15 -10.47 -7.24 -18.52
CA THR A 15 -11.40 -6.68 -17.53
C THR A 15 -10.89 -5.36 -16.95
N ASP A 16 -10.95 -4.30 -17.76
CA ASP A 16 -10.96 -2.93 -17.28
C ASP A 16 -12.42 -2.49 -17.07
N ALA A 17 -12.67 -1.57 -16.12
CA ALA A 17 -13.99 -0.99 -15.95
C ALA A 17 -14.40 -0.26 -17.25
N SER A 18 -15.52 -0.66 -17.85
CA SER A 18 -16.01 -0.07 -19.09
C SER A 18 -17.51 0.13 -19.05
N LEU A 19 -17.95 1.31 -19.46
CA LEU A 19 -19.35 1.64 -19.68
C LEU A 19 -19.52 1.92 -21.17
N VAL A 20 -20.35 1.13 -21.84
CA VAL A 20 -20.59 1.23 -23.29
C VAL A 20 -22.04 1.55 -23.51
N ILE A 21 -22.29 2.70 -24.14
CA ILE A 21 -23.63 3.16 -24.46
C ILE A 21 -23.98 2.75 -25.89
N ARG A 22 -25.19 2.24 -26.08
CA ARG A 22 -25.78 1.88 -27.36
C ARG A 22 -27.19 2.47 -27.45
N GLN A 23 -27.71 2.61 -28.67
CA GLN A 23 -29.03 3.18 -28.97
C GLN A 23 -30.21 2.60 -28.15
N HIS A 24 -30.09 1.39 -27.63
CA HIS A 24 -31.18 0.71 -26.91
C HIS A 24 -30.73 0.07 -25.59
N ALA A 25 -29.46 0.20 -25.20
CA ALA A 25 -28.94 -0.46 -24.01
C ALA A 25 -27.68 0.23 -23.49
N ILE A 26 -27.54 0.24 -22.17
CA ILE A 26 -26.30 0.63 -21.48
C ILE A 26 -25.65 -0.65 -20.95
N LEU A 27 -24.43 -0.93 -21.41
CA LEU A 27 -23.64 -2.05 -20.92
C LEU A 27 -22.64 -1.54 -19.89
N VAL A 28 -22.73 -2.09 -18.68
CA VAL A 28 -21.80 -1.79 -17.59
C VAL A 28 -21.00 -3.04 -17.33
N ASN A 29 -19.67 -2.94 -17.43
CA ASN A 29 -18.75 -3.99 -17.06
C ASN A 29 -17.79 -3.44 -16.02
N VAL A 30 -17.95 -3.89 -14.77
CA VAL A 30 -17.02 -3.61 -13.69
C VAL A 30 -16.33 -4.93 -13.35
N GLY A 31 -15.32 -5.25 -14.15
CA GLY A 31 -14.48 -6.42 -13.97
C GLY A 31 -13.07 -6.05 -13.51
N THR A 32 -12.42 -6.98 -12.81
CA THR A 32 -11.07 -6.73 -12.28
C THR A 32 -10.14 -7.86 -12.72
N HIS A 33 -9.03 -7.52 -13.38
CA HIS A 33 -7.86 -8.41 -13.36
C HIS A 33 -6.93 -8.00 -12.22
N PHE A 34 -6.51 -8.97 -11.41
CA PHE A 34 -5.33 -8.86 -10.57
C PHE A 34 -4.22 -9.66 -11.25
N PRO A 35 -3.12 -9.06 -11.74
CA PRO A 35 -1.98 -9.84 -12.17
C PRO A 35 -1.43 -10.57 -10.94
N ALA A 36 -1.56 -11.90 -10.95
CA ALA A 36 -0.96 -12.74 -9.93
C ALA A 36 0.52 -12.36 -9.77
N PRO A 37 1.02 -12.15 -8.54
CA PRO A 37 2.44 -11.89 -8.33
C PRO A 37 3.24 -13.04 -8.92
N ARG A 38 4.17 -12.74 -9.84
CA ARG A 38 5.00 -13.71 -10.57
C ARG A 38 5.97 -14.52 -9.71
N HIS A 39 5.85 -14.49 -8.39
CA HIS A 39 6.69 -15.28 -7.50
C HIS A 39 5.84 -16.34 -6.79
N HIS A 40 6.02 -17.58 -7.24
CA HIS A 40 5.73 -18.80 -6.50
C HIS A 40 6.29 -18.69 -5.08
N LEU A 41 5.44 -18.35 -4.13
CA LEU A 41 5.55 -18.80 -2.74
C LEU A 41 4.14 -18.84 -2.18
N MET A 42 3.51 -20.00 -2.39
CA MET A 42 2.35 -20.45 -1.64
C MET A 42 2.73 -20.51 -0.16
N THR A 43 2.31 -19.52 0.62
CA THR A 43 2.08 -19.69 2.05
C THR A 43 0.81 -18.91 2.43
N LEU A 44 -0.28 -19.68 2.49
CA LEU A 44 -1.43 -19.61 3.39
C LEU A 44 -2.17 -18.26 3.57
N GLU A 45 -3.47 -18.33 3.22
CA GLU A 45 -4.57 -17.48 3.71
C GLU A 45 -4.74 -16.04 3.22
N PHE A 46 -4.21 -15.67 2.05
CA PHE A 46 -4.79 -14.55 1.30
C PHE A 46 -5.07 -15.00 -0.13
N THR A 47 -6.26 -15.61 -0.32
CA THR A 47 -6.83 -15.74 -1.66
C THR A 47 -6.83 -14.34 -2.30
N PRO A 48 -6.22 -14.15 -3.49
CA PRO A 48 -6.44 -12.92 -4.23
C PRO A 48 -7.96 -12.81 -4.35
N LEU A 49 -8.52 -11.76 -3.78
CA LEU A 49 -9.95 -11.53 -3.70
C LEU A 49 -10.45 -11.21 -5.12
N MET A 50 -10.49 -12.24 -5.96
CA MET A 50 -10.98 -12.24 -7.33
C MET A 50 -12.42 -11.74 -7.24
N LEU A 51 -12.64 -10.52 -7.72
CA LEU A 51 -13.99 -10.03 -7.91
C LEU A 51 -14.52 -10.70 -9.16
N ASP A 52 -15.65 -11.38 -9.04
CA ASP A 52 -16.41 -11.75 -10.23
C ASP A 52 -16.88 -10.47 -10.92
N PRO A 53 -16.59 -10.29 -12.22
CA PRO A 53 -16.95 -9.07 -12.93
C PRO A 53 -18.47 -8.85 -12.85
N ILE A 54 -18.89 -7.71 -12.31
CA ILE A 54 -20.29 -7.31 -12.36
C ILE A 54 -20.55 -6.81 -13.77
N ARG A 55 -21.34 -7.59 -14.52
CA ARG A 55 -21.79 -7.22 -15.86
C ARG A 55 -23.27 -6.94 -15.79
N ALA A 56 -23.69 -5.78 -16.24
CA ALA A 56 -25.09 -5.40 -16.25
C ALA A 56 -25.48 -4.80 -17.59
N VAL A 57 -26.71 -5.07 -18.01
CA VAL A 57 -27.34 -4.51 -19.20
C VAL A 57 -28.60 -3.80 -18.76
N ILE A 58 -28.62 -2.48 -18.92
CA ILE A 58 -29.78 -1.64 -18.63
C ILE A 58 -30.50 -1.38 -19.95
N LEU A 59 -31.77 -1.76 -20.01
CA LEU A 59 -32.71 -1.46 -21.09
C LEU A 59 -33.79 -0.53 -20.54
N ARG A 60 -34.58 0.09 -21.42
CA ARG A 60 -35.67 1.03 -21.04
C ARG A 60 -36.70 0.48 -20.03
N ASN A 61 -36.94 -0.83 -20.02
CA ASN A 61 -37.95 -1.48 -19.15
C ASN A 61 -37.40 -2.70 -18.40
N GLN A 62 -36.13 -3.03 -18.59
CA GLN A 62 -35.55 -4.26 -18.04
C GLN A 62 -34.11 -4.00 -17.61
N PHE A 63 -33.75 -4.59 -16.48
CA PHE A 63 -32.41 -4.54 -15.95
C PHE A 63 -31.92 -5.98 -15.79
N ILE A 64 -30.89 -6.34 -16.54
CA ILE A 64 -30.35 -7.70 -16.58
C ILE A 64 -28.96 -7.64 -15.97
N VAL A 65 -28.75 -8.36 -14.87
CA VAL A 65 -27.44 -8.45 -14.22
C VAL A 65 -26.89 -9.86 -14.43
N LEU A 66 -25.71 -9.94 -15.04
CA LEU A 66 -24.97 -11.14 -15.36
C LEU A 66 -23.82 -11.25 -14.35
N LEU A 67 -24.07 -11.86 -13.20
CA LEU A 67 -23.04 -12.12 -12.19
C LEU A 67 -22.50 -13.55 -12.30
N GLY A 68 -21.25 -13.74 -11.85
CA GLY A 68 -20.59 -15.04 -11.74
C GLY A 68 -21.25 -15.97 -10.70
N THR A 69 -20.91 -17.25 -10.73
CA THR A 69 -21.56 -18.33 -9.98
C THR A 69 -21.15 -18.46 -8.50
N THR A 70 -20.80 -17.37 -7.80
CA THR A 70 -20.31 -17.44 -6.40
C THR A 70 -21.34 -16.96 -5.37
N ASN A 71 -21.42 -17.60 -4.21
CA ASN A 71 -22.42 -17.30 -3.14
C ASN A 71 -22.42 -15.83 -2.64
N THR A 72 -21.36 -15.06 -2.86
CA THR A 72 -21.31 -13.62 -2.53
C THR A 72 -22.23 -12.78 -3.41
N VAL A 73 -22.55 -13.28 -4.61
CA VAL A 73 -23.40 -12.63 -5.60
C VAL A 73 -24.85 -12.52 -5.11
N ASP A 74 -25.37 -13.53 -4.42
CA ASP A 74 -26.76 -13.53 -3.96
C ASP A 74 -27.04 -12.37 -2.98
N SER A 75 -26.10 -12.11 -2.06
CA SER A 75 -26.20 -10.98 -1.13
C SER A 75 -26.12 -9.61 -1.83
N LEU A 76 -25.36 -9.51 -2.92
CA LEU A 76 -25.28 -8.29 -3.73
C LEU A 76 -26.53 -8.10 -4.57
N MET A 77 -27.14 -9.18 -5.05
CA MET A 77 -28.40 -9.14 -5.78
C MET A 77 -29.56 -8.71 -4.90
N ASP A 78 -29.64 -9.22 -3.67
CA ASP A 78 -30.63 -8.76 -2.70
C ASP A 78 -30.47 -7.27 -2.39
N GLN A 79 -29.23 -6.81 -2.16
CA GLN A 79 -28.94 -5.39 -1.92
C GLN A 79 -29.30 -4.51 -3.12
N LEU A 80 -28.91 -4.93 -4.32
CA LEU A 80 -29.20 -4.20 -5.55
C LEU A 80 -30.70 -4.15 -5.84
N GLN A 81 -31.41 -5.27 -5.67
CA GLN A 81 -32.85 -5.33 -5.86
C GLN A 81 -33.57 -4.44 -4.85
N GLN A 82 -33.16 -4.47 -3.59
CA GLN A 82 -33.72 -3.63 -2.54
C GLN A 82 -33.49 -2.14 -2.83
N ARG A 83 -32.29 -1.76 -3.29
CA ARG A 83 -31.96 -0.38 -3.64
C ARG A 83 -32.75 0.10 -4.85
N VAL A 84 -32.78 -0.67 -5.94
CA VAL A 84 -33.57 -0.32 -7.13
C VAL A 84 -35.06 -0.18 -6.78
N GLN A 85 -35.60 -1.07 -5.94
CA GLN A 85 -36.99 -0.96 -5.47
C GLN A 85 -37.23 0.26 -4.57
N ALA A 86 -36.24 0.66 -3.75
CA ALA A 86 -36.32 1.88 -2.95
C ALA A 86 -36.35 3.13 -3.84
N TYR A 87 -35.44 3.22 -4.80
CA TYR A 87 -35.39 4.36 -5.74
C TYR A 87 -36.64 4.46 -6.62
N LEU A 88 -37.18 3.32 -7.09
CA LEU A 88 -38.46 3.29 -7.82
C LEU A 88 -39.66 3.80 -6.98
N ARG A 89 -39.60 3.67 -5.65
CA ARG A 89 -40.65 4.17 -4.74
C ARG A 89 -40.48 5.64 -4.38
N GLU A 90 -39.23 6.09 -4.20
CA GLU A 90 -38.92 7.47 -3.83
C GLU A 90 -39.16 8.45 -4.97
N SER A 91 -38.86 8.02 -6.21
CA SER A 91 -38.95 8.88 -7.39
C SER A 91 -39.70 8.18 -8.54
N PRO A 92 -41.05 8.09 -8.48
CA PRO A 92 -41.83 7.42 -9.53
C PRO A 92 -41.87 8.20 -10.87
N GLY A 93 -41.31 9.41 -10.91
CA GLY A 93 -41.28 10.27 -12.09
C GLY A 93 -39.97 10.23 -12.89
N THR A 94 -38.91 9.62 -12.36
CA THR A 94 -37.63 9.47 -13.08
C THR A 94 -37.69 8.30 -14.05
N ALA A 95 -36.91 8.37 -15.13
CA ALA A 95 -36.91 7.30 -16.12
C ALA A 95 -36.28 6.02 -15.55
N PHE A 96 -36.83 4.85 -15.92
CA PHE A 96 -36.40 3.55 -15.38
C PHE A 96 -34.91 3.30 -15.60
N GLU A 97 -34.35 3.76 -16.73
CA GLU A 97 -32.93 3.66 -17.04
C GLU A 97 -32.03 4.35 -15.99
N PHE A 98 -32.43 5.52 -15.47
CA PHE A 98 -31.65 6.27 -14.48
C PHE A 98 -31.78 5.67 -13.10
N THR A 99 -32.99 5.22 -12.73
CA THR A 99 -33.18 4.49 -11.47
C THR A 99 -32.35 3.20 -11.43
N ALA A 100 -32.30 2.47 -12.55
CA ALA A 100 -31.50 1.26 -12.66
C ALA A 100 -29.99 1.58 -12.63
N LEU A 101 -29.55 2.63 -13.32
CA LEU A 101 -28.16 3.08 -13.34
C LEU A 101 -27.71 3.54 -11.95
N GLU A 102 -28.50 4.39 -11.28
CA GLU A 102 -28.21 4.87 -9.93
C GLU A 102 -28.16 3.71 -8.94
N GLY A 103 -29.15 2.80 -8.97
CA GLY A 103 -29.15 1.62 -8.12
C GLY A 103 -27.92 0.74 -8.31
N LEU A 104 -27.47 0.55 -9.57
CA LEU A 104 -26.26 -0.20 -9.88
C LEU A 104 -24.98 0.51 -9.40
N LEU A 105 -24.80 1.78 -9.77
CA LEU A 105 -23.61 2.55 -9.39
C LEU A 105 -23.52 2.71 -7.87
N SER A 106 -24.62 3.05 -7.21
CA SER A 106 -24.75 3.17 -5.76
C SER A 106 -24.38 1.85 -5.06
N THR A 107 -24.80 0.70 -5.61
CA THR A 107 -24.41 -0.62 -5.09
C THR A 107 -22.90 -0.85 -5.24
N ILE A 108 -22.33 -0.53 -6.40
CA ILE A 108 -20.89 -0.68 -6.67
C ILE A 108 -20.06 0.23 -5.75
N THR A 109 -20.40 1.51 -5.62
CA THR A 109 -19.69 2.47 -4.77
C THR A 109 -19.78 2.09 -3.30
N SER A 110 -20.96 1.68 -2.83
CA SER A 110 -21.14 1.20 -1.45
C SER A 110 -20.33 -0.06 -1.17
N TRP A 111 -20.27 -0.97 -2.13
CA TRP A 111 -19.47 -2.18 -2.00
C TRP A 111 -17.95 -1.89 -1.97
N LEU A 112 -17.47 -0.97 -2.81
CA LEU A 112 -16.08 -0.49 -2.78
C LEU A 112 -15.75 0.18 -1.44
N ALA A 113 -16.67 1.00 -0.92
CA ALA A 113 -16.54 1.64 0.38
C ALA A 113 -16.48 0.62 1.53
N MET A 114 -17.34 -0.40 1.52
CA MET A 114 -17.31 -1.50 2.49
C MET A 114 -15.98 -2.26 2.44
N LYS A 115 -15.45 -2.55 1.25
CA LYS A 115 -14.13 -3.17 1.10
C LYS A 115 -13.00 -2.32 1.67
N CYS A 116 -13.01 -1.02 1.37
CA CYS A 116 -12.04 -0.09 1.94
C CYS A 116 -12.14 -0.05 3.47
N ALA A 117 -13.36 -0.03 4.01
CA ALA A 117 -13.61 -0.04 5.45
C ALA A 117 -13.14 -1.34 6.13
N GLY A 118 -13.28 -2.50 5.46
CA GLY A 118 -12.78 -3.78 5.97
C GLY A 118 -11.26 -3.91 5.94
N LEU A 119 -10.58 -3.28 4.97
CA LEU A 119 -9.12 -3.27 4.89
C LEU A 119 -8.47 -2.33 5.93
N LYS A 120 -9.12 -1.20 6.24
CA LYS A 120 -8.61 -0.20 7.19
C LYS A 120 -8.12 -0.77 8.54
N PRO A 121 -8.90 -1.57 9.30
CA PRO A 121 -8.42 -2.13 10.57
C PRO A 121 -7.28 -3.14 10.37
N THR A 122 -7.29 -3.88 9.26
CA THR A 122 -6.22 -4.83 8.90
C THR A 122 -4.90 -4.09 8.65
N VAL A 123 -4.94 -2.95 7.94
CA VAL A 123 -3.79 -2.06 7.73
C VAL A 123 -3.29 -1.52 9.06
N GLU A 124 -4.17 -0.94 9.87
CA GLU A 124 -3.78 -0.31 11.14
C GLU A 124 -3.17 -1.33 12.12
N THR A 125 -3.73 -2.54 12.19
CA THR A 125 -3.19 -3.63 13.03
C THR A 125 -1.83 -4.11 12.52
N SER A 126 -1.67 -4.29 11.21
CA SER A 126 -0.41 -4.72 10.60
C SER A 126 0.70 -3.67 10.73
N LEU A 127 0.35 -2.38 10.62
CA LEU A 127 1.30 -1.28 10.84
C LEU A 127 1.70 -1.19 12.31
N ALA A 128 0.75 -1.39 13.23
CA ALA A 128 1.03 -1.36 14.66
C ALA A 128 1.96 -2.51 15.10
N SER A 129 1.78 -3.71 14.55
CA SER A 129 2.70 -4.84 14.80
C SER A 129 4.08 -4.57 14.18
N PHE A 130 4.12 -4.10 12.93
CA PHE A 130 5.35 -3.77 12.22
C PHE A 130 6.19 -2.67 12.90
N ALA A 131 5.54 -1.63 13.43
CA ALA A 131 6.23 -0.53 14.13
C ALA A 131 6.82 -0.96 15.49
N ARG A 132 6.23 -1.96 16.15
CA ARG A 132 6.71 -2.47 17.46
C ARG A 132 7.75 -3.57 17.31
N ALA A 133 7.77 -4.29 16.19
CA ALA A 133 8.66 -5.41 15.97
C ALA A 133 10.14 -4.95 15.92
N GLU A 134 10.96 -5.43 16.86
CA GLU A 134 12.40 -5.17 16.85
C GLU A 134 13.16 -5.90 15.73
N ARG A 135 12.54 -6.96 15.18
CA ARG A 135 13.00 -7.80 14.05
C ARG A 135 11.81 -8.23 13.20
N PRO A 136 11.18 -7.33 12.43
CA PRO A 136 10.08 -7.73 11.59
C PRO A 136 10.64 -8.64 10.48
N ARG A 137 10.08 -9.84 10.33
CA ARG A 137 10.33 -10.69 9.15
C ARG A 137 8.99 -11.06 8.54
N ASP A 138 8.15 -11.69 9.35
CA ASP A 138 6.80 -12.09 8.95
C ASP A 138 5.88 -10.86 8.83
N GLU A 139 6.13 -9.83 9.65
CA GLU A 139 5.39 -8.56 9.63
C GLU A 139 5.66 -7.75 8.36
N PHE A 140 6.85 -7.86 7.75
CA PHE A 140 7.11 -7.25 6.44
C PHE A 140 6.27 -7.90 5.36
N GLU A 141 6.15 -9.23 5.39
CA GLU A 141 5.30 -9.96 4.45
C GLU A 141 3.83 -9.59 4.65
N GLN A 142 3.36 -9.50 5.89
CA GLN A 142 2.00 -9.04 6.20
C GLN A 142 1.74 -7.62 5.70
N VAL A 143 2.63 -6.66 6.00
CA VAL A 143 2.50 -5.27 5.50
C VAL A 143 2.54 -5.23 3.98
N ARG A 144 3.40 -6.04 3.33
CA ARG A 144 3.47 -6.10 1.87
C ARG A 144 2.22 -6.72 1.25
N ASN A 145 1.64 -7.75 1.87
CA ASN A 145 0.39 -8.36 1.42
C ASN A 145 -0.76 -7.36 1.52
N VAL A 146 -0.86 -6.66 2.64
CA VAL A 146 -1.85 -5.60 2.85
C VAL A 146 -1.64 -4.44 1.89
N GLN A 147 -0.40 -3.97 1.70
CA GLN A 147 -0.05 -2.93 0.73
C GLN A 147 -0.50 -3.32 -0.67
N THR A 148 -0.20 -4.55 -1.09
CA THR A 148 -0.60 -5.08 -2.40
C THR A 148 -2.12 -5.08 -2.55
N ALA A 149 -2.86 -5.49 -1.52
CA ALA A 149 -4.33 -5.47 -1.52
C ALA A 149 -4.92 -4.05 -1.56
N VAL A 150 -4.32 -3.08 -0.86
CA VAL A 150 -4.77 -1.68 -0.90
C VAL A 150 -4.45 -1.04 -2.25
N THR A 151 -3.27 -1.32 -2.82
CA THR A 151 -2.90 -0.85 -4.18
C THR A 151 -3.83 -1.46 -5.24
N ALA A 152 -4.24 -2.72 -5.06
CA ALA A 152 -5.26 -3.35 -5.89
C ALA A 152 -6.54 -2.52 -5.96
N LEU A 153 -7.08 -2.24 -4.77
CA LEU A 153 -8.32 -1.50 -4.63
C LEU A 153 -8.17 -0.08 -5.18
N HIS A 154 -7.02 0.56 -4.97
CA HIS A 154 -6.73 1.89 -5.54
C HIS A 154 -6.81 1.89 -7.08
N VAL A 155 -6.17 0.93 -7.75
CA VAL A 155 -6.21 0.83 -9.22
C VAL A 155 -7.64 0.59 -9.70
N GLN A 156 -8.40 -0.28 -9.04
CA GLN A 156 -9.79 -0.57 -9.38
C GLN A 156 -10.69 0.67 -9.26
N VAL A 157 -10.66 1.33 -8.11
CA VAL A 157 -11.46 2.54 -7.85
C VAL A 157 -11.04 3.68 -8.78
N SER A 158 -9.75 3.81 -9.08
CA SER A 158 -9.25 4.79 -10.05
C SER A 158 -9.71 4.51 -11.48
N GLY A 159 -9.84 3.24 -11.87
CA GLY A 159 -10.38 2.84 -13.17
C GLY A 159 -11.86 3.23 -13.31
N ILE A 160 -12.66 2.93 -12.29
CA ILE A 160 -14.07 3.32 -12.24
C ILE A 160 -14.21 4.85 -12.29
N ARG A 161 -13.40 5.57 -11.52
CA ARG A 161 -13.37 7.05 -11.58
C ARG A 161 -13.07 7.54 -13.00
N GLY A 162 -12.04 6.99 -13.64
CA GLY A 162 -11.64 7.38 -15.00
C GLY A 162 -12.78 7.16 -16.00
N MET A 163 -13.44 6.01 -15.92
CA MET A 163 -14.61 5.68 -16.74
C MET A 163 -15.77 6.66 -16.51
N LEU A 164 -16.14 6.96 -15.26
CA LEU A 164 -17.23 7.91 -14.97
C LEU A 164 -16.88 9.34 -15.42
N MET A 165 -15.61 9.76 -15.30
CA MET A 165 -15.15 11.06 -15.80
C MET A 165 -15.26 11.15 -17.33
N THR A 166 -14.74 10.15 -18.04
CA THR A 166 -14.83 10.13 -19.51
C THR A 166 -16.27 10.11 -20.00
N LEU A 167 -17.18 9.48 -19.25
CA LEU A 167 -18.60 9.47 -19.55
C LEU A 167 -19.25 10.84 -19.33
N LEU A 168 -18.92 11.52 -18.23
CA LEU A 168 -19.46 12.84 -17.90
C LEU A 168 -18.97 13.91 -18.89
N ASP A 169 -17.77 13.73 -19.45
CA ASP A 169 -17.20 14.65 -20.44
C ASP A 169 -17.83 14.52 -21.85
N ASP A 170 -18.56 13.44 -22.16
CA ASP A 170 -19.13 13.18 -23.50
C ASP A 170 -20.67 13.37 -23.53
N GLU A 171 -21.10 14.56 -23.92
CA GLU A 171 -22.52 14.93 -24.06
C GLU A 171 -23.30 14.01 -25.02
N ALA A 172 -22.65 13.48 -26.07
CA ALA A 172 -23.33 12.60 -27.03
C ALA A 172 -23.68 11.26 -26.37
N ASP A 173 -22.74 10.74 -25.58
CA ASP A 173 -22.92 9.53 -24.79
C ASP A 173 -23.98 9.72 -23.69
N LEU A 174 -23.98 10.86 -22.99
CA LEU A 174 -25.03 11.21 -22.01
C LEU A 174 -26.41 11.28 -22.66
N CYS A 175 -26.54 11.92 -23.82
CA CYS A 175 -27.81 11.99 -24.55
C CYS A 175 -28.31 10.59 -24.96
N MET A 176 -27.38 9.71 -25.36
CA MET A 176 -27.68 8.33 -25.74
C MET A 176 -28.13 7.44 -24.58
N MET A 177 -27.95 7.88 -23.32
CA MET A 177 -28.47 7.17 -22.15
C MET A 177 -29.98 7.32 -21.95
N HIS A 178 -30.63 8.33 -22.53
CA HIS A 178 -32.07 8.56 -22.39
C HIS A 178 -32.89 7.59 -23.27
N LEU A 179 -32.84 6.30 -22.93
CA LEU A 179 -33.44 5.20 -23.68
C LEU A 179 -34.97 5.36 -23.86
N THR A 180 -35.66 5.91 -22.87
CA THR A 180 -37.11 6.12 -22.91
C THR A 180 -37.49 7.26 -23.86
N LYS A 181 -36.73 8.37 -23.85
CA LYS A 181 -36.98 9.55 -24.71
C LYS A 181 -36.60 9.27 -26.17
N LEU A 182 -35.47 8.58 -26.39
CA LEU A 182 -35.02 8.15 -27.73
C LEU A 182 -35.99 7.17 -28.41
N ALA A 183 -36.71 6.38 -27.63
CA ALA A 183 -37.73 5.47 -28.16
C ALA A 183 -39.04 6.19 -28.55
N GLN A 184 -39.31 7.38 -28.02
CA GLN A 184 -40.58 8.12 -28.21
C GLN A 184 -40.48 9.24 -29.25
N SER A 185 -39.31 9.82 -29.49
CA SER A 185 -39.13 10.89 -30.48
C SER A 185 -37.69 10.93 -31.03
N LEU A 186 -37.59 11.09 -32.35
CA LEU A 186 -36.37 11.04 -33.18
C LEU A 186 -35.44 12.27 -33.07
N ASP A 187 -35.73 13.24 -32.20
CA ASP A 187 -34.98 14.50 -32.18
C ASP A 187 -34.06 14.59 -30.96
N GLN A 188 -32.77 14.41 -31.22
CA GLN A 188 -31.69 14.35 -30.23
C GLN A 188 -31.31 15.74 -29.67
N GLN A 189 -31.98 16.80 -30.13
CA GLN A 189 -31.58 18.20 -29.95
C GLN A 189 -32.09 18.89 -28.67
N VAL A 190 -33.00 18.28 -27.89
CA VAL A 190 -33.53 18.88 -26.65
C VAL A 190 -33.73 17.80 -25.57
N VAL A 191 -32.66 17.07 -25.26
CA VAL A 191 -32.66 16.18 -24.09
C VAL A 191 -31.99 16.94 -22.95
N ASP A 192 -32.76 17.20 -21.90
CA ASP A 192 -32.25 17.73 -20.64
C ASP A 192 -31.31 16.70 -20.00
N LEU A 193 -30.01 17.04 -19.94
CA LEU A 193 -28.93 16.19 -19.44
C LEU A 193 -28.76 16.31 -17.93
N ASP A 194 -29.35 17.34 -17.31
CA ASP A 194 -29.18 17.65 -15.88
C ASP A 194 -29.51 16.43 -14.98
N GLU A 195 -30.50 15.62 -15.39
CA GLU A 195 -30.92 14.42 -14.65
C GLU A 195 -29.83 13.32 -14.65
N VAL A 196 -29.21 13.04 -15.80
CA VAL A 196 -28.18 11.98 -15.89
C VAL A 196 -26.84 12.46 -15.31
N GLU A 197 -26.51 13.73 -15.51
CA GLU A 197 -25.32 14.36 -14.95
C GLU A 197 -25.37 14.34 -13.42
N SER A 198 -26.50 14.73 -12.82
CA SER A 198 -26.65 14.73 -11.36
C SER A 198 -26.46 13.34 -10.73
N VAL A 199 -26.99 12.29 -11.37
CA VAL A 199 -26.79 10.89 -10.92
C VAL A 199 -25.32 10.51 -11.01
N LEU A 200 -24.66 10.85 -12.12
CA LEU A 200 -23.28 10.50 -12.36
C LEU A 200 -22.32 11.25 -11.44
N GLU A 201 -22.52 12.56 -11.24
CA GLU A 201 -21.74 13.42 -10.35
C GLU A 201 -21.81 12.94 -8.90
N THR A 202 -23.00 12.59 -8.41
CA THR A 202 -23.19 12.10 -7.04
C THR A 202 -22.37 10.82 -6.81
N ASN A 203 -22.48 9.85 -7.72
CA ASN A 203 -21.73 8.59 -7.63
C ASN A 203 -20.22 8.81 -7.78
N LEU A 204 -19.81 9.74 -8.64
CA LEU A 204 -18.42 10.10 -8.87
C LEU A 204 -17.80 10.78 -7.63
N GLN A 205 -18.56 11.61 -6.91
CA GLN A 205 -18.16 12.18 -5.62
C GLN A 205 -17.93 11.10 -4.56
N ASP A 206 -18.79 10.09 -4.48
CA ASP A 206 -18.62 8.93 -3.57
C ASP A 206 -17.36 8.12 -3.90
N VAL A 207 -17.09 7.90 -5.19
CA VAL A 207 -15.87 7.24 -5.68
C VAL A 207 -14.63 8.04 -5.27
N PHE A 208 -14.66 9.37 -5.39
CA PHE A 208 -13.56 10.23 -4.94
C PHE A 208 -13.31 10.14 -3.45
N GLY A 209 -14.36 10.17 -2.63
CA GLY A 209 -14.23 10.01 -1.17
C GLY A 209 -13.57 8.68 -0.78
N THR A 210 -13.96 7.62 -1.47
CA THR A 210 -13.37 6.29 -1.28
C THR A 210 -11.90 6.26 -1.73
N LEU A 211 -11.58 6.82 -2.90
CA LEU A 211 -10.22 6.89 -3.42
C LEU A 211 -9.29 7.70 -2.50
N ALA A 212 -9.76 8.84 -1.98
CA ALA A 212 -9.01 9.65 -1.02
C ALA A 212 -8.68 8.87 0.25
N SER A 213 -9.65 8.10 0.76
CA SER A 213 -9.46 7.24 1.93
C SER A 213 -8.41 6.15 1.67
N ILE A 214 -8.42 5.52 0.49
CA ILE A 214 -7.43 4.51 0.08
C ILE A 214 -6.03 5.14 -0.04
N SER A 215 -5.92 6.31 -0.67
CA SER A 215 -4.65 7.05 -0.80
C SER A 215 -4.06 7.43 0.55
N MET A 216 -4.90 7.79 1.53
CA MET A 216 -4.46 8.04 2.89
C MET A 216 -3.88 6.78 3.54
N LEU A 217 -4.49 5.60 3.33
CA LEU A 217 -3.96 4.33 3.83
C LEU A 217 -2.61 3.98 3.20
N LEU A 218 -2.46 4.14 1.88
CA LEU A 218 -1.17 3.94 1.20
C LEU A 218 -0.08 4.87 1.72
N SER A 219 -0.41 6.14 1.95
CA SER A 219 0.53 7.11 2.54
C SER A 219 0.94 6.70 3.97
N LYS A 220 -0.01 6.24 4.80
CA LYS A 220 0.31 5.71 6.14
C LYS A 220 1.25 4.50 6.08
N ILE A 221 1.05 3.59 5.14
CA ILE A 221 1.92 2.43 4.92
C ILE A 221 3.34 2.88 4.56
N ASP A 222 3.50 3.75 3.56
CA ASP A 222 4.81 4.26 3.11
C ASP A 222 5.53 5.02 4.23
N ASN A 223 4.81 5.88 4.98
CA ASN A 223 5.38 6.60 6.12
C ASN A 223 5.88 5.65 7.22
N THR A 224 5.13 4.59 7.51
CA THR A 224 5.53 3.61 8.53
C THR A 224 6.73 2.76 8.05
N GLN A 225 6.75 2.37 6.78
CA GLN A 225 7.90 1.68 6.16
C GLN A 225 9.18 2.52 6.28
N ARG A 226 9.11 3.81 5.91
CA ARG A 226 10.23 4.75 6.04
C ARG A 226 10.68 4.92 7.49
N MET A 227 9.74 5.02 8.43
CA MET A 227 10.07 5.12 9.86
C MET A 227 10.87 3.89 10.34
N VAL A 228 10.43 2.69 9.97
CA VAL A 228 11.12 1.44 10.34
C VAL A 228 12.50 1.37 9.69
N ASP A 229 12.62 1.69 8.39
CA ASP A 229 13.90 1.71 7.69
C ASP A 229 14.90 2.69 8.31
N LEU A 230 14.44 3.87 8.74
CA LEU A 230 15.25 4.83 9.49
C LEU A 230 15.71 4.26 10.83
N ALA A 231 14.83 3.58 11.58
CA ALA A 231 15.17 2.95 12.84
C ALA A 231 16.23 1.84 12.67
N TRP A 232 16.11 1.02 11.62
CA TRP A 232 17.10 0.00 11.27
C TRP A 232 18.44 0.59 10.87
N THR A 233 18.41 1.65 10.06
CA THR A 233 19.62 2.37 9.64
C THR A 233 20.33 2.97 10.86
N SER A 234 19.58 3.53 11.81
CA SER A 234 20.10 4.05 13.08
C SER A 234 20.74 2.95 13.92
N LYS A 235 20.08 1.79 14.09
CA LYS A 235 20.64 0.62 14.81
C LYS A 235 21.95 0.14 14.17
N ARG A 236 21.98 0.02 12.83
CA ARG A 236 23.20 -0.38 12.11
C ARG A 236 24.32 0.64 12.31
N ASN A 237 24.02 1.93 12.21
CA ASN A 237 24.99 2.99 12.41
C ASN A 237 25.55 2.99 13.84
N TYR A 238 24.69 2.79 14.84
CA TYR A 238 25.11 2.64 16.23
C TYR A 238 26.04 1.44 16.44
N LEU A 239 25.70 0.28 15.88
CA LEU A 239 26.56 -0.92 15.95
C LEU A 239 27.90 -0.69 15.26
N LEU A 240 27.94 0.06 14.16
CA LEU A 240 29.20 0.43 13.48
C LEU A 240 30.07 1.30 14.39
N VAL A 241 29.50 2.29 15.09
CA VAL A 241 30.26 3.14 16.03
C VAL A 241 30.84 2.30 17.17
N VAL A 242 30.04 1.38 17.73
CA VAL A 242 30.47 0.46 18.80
C VAL A 242 31.55 -0.53 18.32
N ASP A 243 31.42 -1.06 17.10
CA ASP A 243 32.42 -1.94 16.49
C ASP A 243 33.74 -1.19 16.24
N MET A 244 33.67 0.04 15.73
CA MET A 244 34.85 0.88 15.55
C MET A 244 35.56 1.17 16.88
N SER A 245 34.82 1.46 17.96
CA SER A 245 35.42 1.70 19.28
C SER A 245 36.12 0.46 19.84
N LEU A 246 35.53 -0.74 19.68
CA LEU A 246 36.18 -2.00 20.03
C LEU A 246 37.47 -2.21 19.22
N LYS A 247 37.45 -1.97 17.91
CA LYS A 247 38.61 -2.14 17.04
C LYS A 247 39.77 -1.24 17.44
N PHE A 248 39.52 0.02 17.81
CA PHE A 248 40.57 0.90 18.33
C PHE A 248 41.13 0.39 19.67
N MET A 249 40.28 -0.09 20.57
CA MET A 249 40.75 -0.71 21.83
C MET A 249 41.67 -1.91 21.55
N PHE A 250 41.26 -2.81 20.65
CA PHE A 250 42.09 -3.96 20.25
C PHE A 250 43.39 -3.55 19.58
N LEU A 251 43.38 -2.51 18.73
CA LEU A 251 44.60 -1.99 18.11
C LEU A 251 45.62 -1.52 19.16
N GLY A 252 45.15 -0.82 20.20
CA GLY A 252 46.01 -0.40 21.32
C GLY A 252 46.66 -1.59 22.04
N VAL A 253 45.89 -2.66 22.28
CA VAL A 253 46.37 -3.91 22.90
C VAL A 253 47.32 -4.67 21.97
N LEU A 254 47.11 -4.67 20.65
CA LEU A 254 48.00 -5.33 19.70
C LEU A 254 49.40 -4.70 19.70
N VAL A 255 49.50 -3.38 19.82
CA VAL A 255 50.80 -2.69 19.91
C VAL A 255 51.54 -3.09 21.19
N THR A 256 50.86 -3.17 22.33
CA THR A 256 51.50 -3.63 23.58
C THR A 256 51.84 -5.10 23.54
N HIS A 257 51.03 -5.92 22.87
CA HIS A 257 51.33 -7.33 22.66
C HIS A 257 52.59 -7.53 21.80
N LEU A 258 52.76 -6.74 20.73
CA LEU A 258 53.98 -6.77 19.92
C LEU A 258 55.22 -6.38 20.73
N TRP A 259 55.13 -5.30 21.51
CA TRP A 259 56.21 -4.84 22.38
C TRP A 259 56.58 -5.89 23.43
N THR A 260 55.57 -6.43 24.13
CA THR A 260 55.77 -7.49 25.14
C THR A 260 56.30 -8.77 24.50
N GLY A 261 55.81 -9.12 23.32
CA GLY A 261 56.27 -10.27 22.54
C GLY A 261 57.75 -10.18 22.16
N MET A 262 58.26 -8.97 21.87
CA MET A 262 59.68 -8.74 21.59
C MET A 262 60.58 -9.07 22.79
N PHE A 263 60.19 -8.64 24.00
CA PHE A 263 60.92 -8.94 25.24
C PHE A 263 60.66 -10.35 25.79
N GLY A 264 59.54 -10.98 25.39
CA GLY A 264 59.16 -12.35 25.75
C GLY A 264 59.93 -13.43 24.99
N GLN A 265 60.76 -13.07 24.01
CA GLN A 265 61.57 -14.03 23.26
C GLN A 265 62.76 -14.54 24.08
N ASN A 266 63.17 -15.77 23.81
CA ASN A 266 64.29 -16.43 24.46
C ASN A 266 65.66 -15.98 23.90
N LEU A 267 65.89 -14.66 23.89
CA LEU A 267 67.18 -14.05 23.59
C LEU A 267 67.95 -13.81 24.89
N GLU A 268 69.26 -14.11 24.86
CA GLU A 268 70.18 -13.94 25.98
C GLU A 268 70.56 -12.46 26.07
N SER A 269 69.89 -11.72 26.95
CA SER A 269 70.05 -10.28 27.16
C SER A 269 70.19 -9.99 28.64
N HIS A 270 71.26 -9.28 29.02
CA HIS A 270 71.53 -8.82 30.40
C HIS A 270 70.48 -7.83 30.93
N VAL A 271 69.52 -7.40 30.10
CA VAL A 271 68.42 -6.47 30.47
C VAL A 271 67.32 -7.18 31.29
N LYS A 272 67.32 -8.52 31.35
CA LYS A 272 66.32 -9.31 32.10
C LYS A 272 66.53 -9.32 33.61
N GLU A 273 67.76 -9.09 34.09
CA GLU A 273 68.11 -9.23 35.53
C GLU A 273 67.85 -7.95 36.34
N ASP A 274 67.69 -6.81 35.67
CA ASP A 274 67.46 -5.51 36.28
C ASP A 274 65.95 -5.22 36.50
N GLY A 275 65.51 -5.19 37.76
CA GLY A 275 64.12 -4.89 38.12
C GLY A 275 63.60 -3.51 37.64
N MET A 276 64.51 -2.57 37.36
CA MET A 276 64.17 -1.24 36.84
C MET A 276 63.65 -1.30 35.39
N TRP A 277 64.21 -2.17 34.53
CA TRP A 277 63.78 -2.32 33.14
C TRP A 277 62.42 -2.99 33.04
N PHE A 278 62.14 -3.94 33.92
CA PHE A 278 60.81 -4.54 34.03
C PHE A 278 59.75 -3.50 34.41
N ALA A 279 60.02 -2.71 35.47
CA ALA A 279 59.11 -1.66 35.91
C ALA A 279 58.89 -0.57 34.84
N ALA A 280 59.94 -0.17 34.13
CA ALA A 280 59.85 0.82 33.04
C ALA A 280 59.03 0.30 31.85
N THR A 281 59.22 -0.96 31.46
CA THR A 281 58.49 -1.59 30.35
C THR A 281 57.00 -1.76 30.68
N PHE A 282 56.71 -2.24 31.89
CA PHE A 282 55.33 -2.40 32.38
C PHE A 282 54.62 -1.04 32.48
N GLY A 283 55.27 -0.06 33.12
CA GLY A 283 54.75 1.30 33.21
C GLY A 283 54.52 1.95 31.85
N GLY A 284 55.45 1.78 30.91
CA GLY A 284 55.33 2.27 29.53
C GLY A 284 54.15 1.66 28.78
N CYS A 285 53.94 0.35 28.90
CA CYS A 285 52.78 -0.33 28.29
C CYS A 285 51.45 0.14 28.89
N SER A 286 51.38 0.32 30.22
CA SER A 286 50.19 0.83 30.90
C SER A 286 49.87 2.27 30.49
N ILE A 287 50.88 3.14 30.43
CA ILE A 287 50.72 4.53 29.98
C ILE A 287 50.28 4.56 28.52
N TRP A 288 50.85 3.71 27.65
CA TRP A 288 50.47 3.65 26.25
C TRP A 288 49.01 3.27 26.04
N ILE A 289 48.51 2.21 26.69
CA ILE A 289 47.12 1.76 26.51
C ILE A 289 46.14 2.87 26.90
N VAL A 290 46.36 3.51 28.05
CA VAL A 290 45.48 4.58 28.54
C VAL A 290 45.61 5.82 27.67
N GLY A 291 46.84 6.26 27.36
CA GLY A 291 47.11 7.43 26.53
C GLY A 291 46.54 7.29 25.12
N PHE A 292 46.71 6.12 24.50
CA PHE A 292 46.18 5.81 23.17
C PHE A 292 44.65 5.92 23.15
N TYR A 293 43.95 5.31 24.13
CA TYR A 293 42.50 5.40 24.21
C TYR A 293 42.01 6.83 24.42
N VAL A 294 42.69 7.62 25.25
CA VAL A 294 42.37 9.05 25.48
C VAL A 294 42.53 9.86 24.20
N VAL A 295 43.62 9.67 23.44
CA VAL A 295 43.85 10.36 22.16
C VAL A 295 42.76 10.03 21.15
N VAL A 296 42.39 8.75 21.01
CA VAL A 296 41.30 8.31 20.14
C VAL A 296 39.98 8.96 20.57
N TYR A 297 39.66 8.94 21.87
CA TYR A 297 38.44 9.56 22.39
C TYR A 297 38.36 11.07 22.09
N VAL A 298 39.46 11.81 22.31
CA VAL A 298 39.53 13.25 22.02
C VAL A 298 39.40 13.51 20.52
N TYR A 299 40.02 12.68 19.68
CA TYR A 299 39.91 12.79 18.23
C TYR A 299 38.45 12.64 17.76
N PHE A 300 37.75 11.60 18.22
CA PHE A 300 36.34 11.37 17.87
C PHE A 300 35.42 12.48 18.40
N LYS A 301 35.67 12.97 19.62
CA LYS A 301 34.95 14.11 20.19
C LYS A 301 35.13 15.38 19.36
N SER A 302 36.32 15.65 18.83
CA SER A 302 36.56 16.82 17.96
C SER A 302 35.83 16.74 16.61
N LYS A 303 35.49 15.54 16.16
CA LYS A 303 34.69 15.28 14.95
C LYS A 303 33.18 15.26 15.21
N ASN A 304 32.73 15.63 16.41
CA ASN A 304 31.33 15.54 16.85
C ASN A 304 30.74 14.12 16.78
N ILE A 305 31.58 13.08 16.74
CA ILE A 305 31.14 11.69 16.81
C ILE A 305 31.22 11.28 18.27
N ALA A 306 30.09 11.27 18.95
CA ALA A 306 30.01 10.73 20.30
C ALA A 306 30.26 9.22 20.23
N LEU A 307 31.44 8.79 20.67
CA LEU A 307 31.78 7.38 20.91
C LEU A 307 31.04 6.89 22.17
N SER A 308 29.72 7.05 22.19
CA SER A 308 28.90 6.71 23.34
C SER A 308 28.44 5.26 23.20
N TRP A 309 28.78 4.46 24.19
CA TRP A 309 28.27 3.10 24.34
C TRP A 309 26.81 3.06 24.80
N ARG A 310 26.17 4.23 24.98
CA ARG A 310 24.74 4.31 25.31
C ARG A 310 23.91 4.08 24.06
N LYS A 311 22.94 3.17 24.17
CA LYS A 311 21.88 2.99 23.18
C LYS A 311 21.25 4.37 22.92
N PRO A 312 21.33 4.95 21.71
CA PRO A 312 20.59 6.16 21.42
C PRO A 312 19.11 5.79 21.51
N GLY A 313 18.40 6.42 22.45
CA GLY A 313 16.95 6.42 22.41
C GLY A 313 16.53 7.18 21.15
N PHE A 314 15.71 6.56 20.31
CA PHE A 314 14.99 7.29 19.26
C PHE A 314 14.08 8.28 19.99
N VAL A 315 14.45 9.56 19.96
CA VAL A 315 13.56 10.65 20.34
C VAL A 315 12.78 10.98 19.06
N PRO A 316 11.46 10.74 18.99
CA PRO A 316 10.67 11.20 17.86
C PRO A 316 10.79 12.73 17.74
N PRO A 317 10.64 13.31 16.54
CA PRO A 317 10.53 14.76 16.42
C PRO A 317 9.38 15.23 17.31
N GLU A 318 9.67 16.16 18.23
CA GLU A 318 8.64 16.95 18.89
C GLU A 318 7.98 17.83 17.82
N ASP A 319 6.65 17.69 17.72
CA ASP A 319 5.66 18.37 16.87
C ASP A 319 6.14 19.49 15.92
#